data_AF-A0A6I6SVV1-F1
#
_entry.id   AF-A0A6I6SVV1-F1
#
_cell.length_a   1.000
_cell.length_b   1.000
_cell.length_c   1.000
_cell.angle_alpha   90.00
_cell.angle_beta   90.00
_cell.angle_gamma   90.00
#
_symmetry.space_group_name_H-M   'P 1'
#
loop_
_entity.id
_entity.type
_entity.pdbx_description
1 polymer ?
#
loop_
_entity_poly.entity_id
_entity_poly.type
_entity_poly.pdbx_seq_one_letter_code
_entity_poly.pdbx_strand_id
1 'polypeptide(L)'
;MGSFYANVDAQRSGTHLPRDSQDWQHALDQALAAHGGPNALALYPHVAFAFPSSSPNPYTREYPLLDYRELKEWANSRGWRVRPAPERAPDGEKYSPPVRFTRVASRYH
;
A
#
# COMPACT_ATOMS: atom_id res chain seq x y z
N MET A 1 -27.54 28.72 -37.43
CA MET A 1 -28.11 27.76 -36.47
C MET A 1 -27.04 26.71 -36.19
N GLY A 2 -26.31 26.87 -35.10
CA GLY A 2 -25.24 25.95 -34.72
C GLY A 2 -25.27 25.78 -33.22
N SER A 3 -25.28 24.52 -32.78
CA SER A 3 -24.38 23.99 -31.76
C SER A 3 -24.81 22.57 -31.43
N PHE A 4 -24.10 21.62 -32.02
CA PHE A 4 -24.01 20.26 -31.51
C PHE A 4 -23.17 20.32 -30.23
N TYR A 5 -23.79 20.15 -29.07
CA TYR A 5 -23.01 19.88 -27.86
C TYR A 5 -22.60 18.41 -27.88
N ALA A 6 -21.35 18.21 -28.30
CA ALA A 6 -20.63 16.97 -28.08
C ALA A 6 -20.41 16.78 -26.58
N ASN A 7 -20.74 15.56 -26.17
CA ASN A 7 -20.57 14.92 -24.90
C ASN A 7 -19.09 14.89 -24.47
N VAL A 8 -18.74 15.40 -23.29
CA VAL A 8 -17.64 14.92 -22.44
C VAL A 8 -17.66 15.68 -21.13
N ASP A 9 -18.21 15.08 -20.09
CA ASP A 9 -17.43 14.94 -18.86
C ASP A 9 -17.97 13.76 -18.08
N ALA A 10 -17.12 12.74 -18.05
CA ALA A 10 -17.35 11.46 -17.43
C ALA A 10 -17.76 11.64 -15.97
N GLN A 11 -18.91 11.08 -15.64
CA GLN A 11 -19.30 10.77 -14.27
C GLN A 11 -18.19 9.90 -13.63
N ARG A 12 -17.27 10.54 -12.91
CA ARG A 12 -16.24 9.90 -12.06
C ARG A 12 -16.91 9.32 -10.81
N SER A 13 -17.69 8.26 -11.01
CA SER A 13 -18.24 7.45 -9.94
C SER A 13 -17.97 5.99 -10.26
N GLY A 14 -16.85 5.46 -9.75
CA GLY A 14 -16.55 4.03 -9.80
C GLY A 14 -15.07 3.69 -9.98
N THR A 15 -14.45 3.20 -8.91
CA THR A 15 -13.34 2.23 -8.98
C THR A 15 -12.00 2.70 -9.58
N HIS A 16 -11.38 3.76 -9.02
CA HIS A 16 -9.99 4.12 -9.36
C HIS A 16 -8.91 3.29 -8.64
N LEU A 17 -9.29 2.44 -7.68
CA LEU A 17 -8.39 1.72 -6.79
C LEU A 17 -7.31 0.83 -7.46
N PRO A 18 -7.55 0.12 -8.59
CA PRO A 18 -6.58 -0.85 -9.10
C PRO A 18 -5.37 -0.24 -9.83
N ARG A 19 -5.58 0.89 -10.52
CA ARG A 19 -4.48 1.57 -11.22
C ARG A 19 -3.60 2.31 -10.21
N ASP A 20 -4.24 3.01 -9.28
CA ASP A 20 -3.54 3.69 -8.20
C ASP A 20 -2.77 2.68 -7.33
N SER A 21 -3.35 1.50 -7.01
CA SER A 21 -2.66 0.50 -6.17
C SER A 21 -1.38 -0.04 -6.81
N GLN A 22 -1.38 -0.29 -8.13
CA GLN A 22 -0.17 -0.72 -8.84
C GLN A 22 0.92 0.35 -8.83
N ASP A 23 0.56 1.62 -9.03
CA ASP A 23 1.51 2.74 -8.92
C ASP A 23 2.10 2.83 -7.50
N TRP A 24 1.28 2.65 -6.46
CA TRP A 24 1.74 2.59 -5.07
C TRP A 24 2.65 1.38 -4.79
N GLN A 25 2.34 0.20 -5.35
CA GLN A 25 3.20 -0.98 -5.24
C GLN A 25 4.56 -0.75 -5.92
N HIS A 26 4.57 -0.13 -7.10
CA HIS A 26 5.80 0.23 -7.80
C HIS A 26 6.63 1.25 -7.01
N ALA A 27 6.00 2.29 -6.47
CA ALA A 27 6.69 3.28 -5.62
C ALA A 27 7.29 2.64 -4.36
N LEU A 28 6.56 1.72 -3.72
CA LEU A 28 7.03 0.97 -2.56
C LEU A 28 8.23 0.07 -2.92
N ASP A 29 8.16 -0.63 -4.04
CA ASP A 29 9.26 -1.47 -4.55
C ASP A 29 10.53 -0.64 -4.78
N GLN A 30 10.40 0.50 -5.46
CA GLN A 30 11.52 1.42 -5.71
C GLN A 30 12.10 1.98 -4.41
N ALA A 31 11.25 2.36 -3.46
CA ALA A 31 11.70 2.88 -2.16
C ALA A 31 12.46 1.80 -1.35
N LEU A 32 11.99 0.56 -1.35
CA LEU A 32 12.67 -0.55 -0.69
C LEU A 32 14.00 -0.91 -1.37
N ALA A 33 14.05 -0.86 -2.70
CA ALA A 33 15.29 -1.07 -3.46
C ALA A 33 16.31 0.04 -3.19
N ALA A 34 15.87 1.31 -3.20
CA ALA A 34 16.71 2.47 -2.91
C ALA A 34 17.20 2.52 -1.46
N HIS A 35 16.42 1.98 -0.50
CA HIS A 35 16.80 1.94 0.90
C HIS A 35 18.12 1.16 1.12
N GLY A 36 18.36 0.09 0.36
CA GLY A 36 19.62 -0.69 0.36
C GLY A 36 19.98 -1.41 1.67
N GLY A 37 19.33 -1.08 2.79
CA GLY A 37 19.56 -1.67 4.11
C GLY A 37 18.71 -2.91 4.44
N PRO A 38 19.07 -3.64 5.50
CA PRO A 38 18.41 -4.90 5.87
C PRO A 38 17.02 -4.70 6.52
N ASN A 39 16.68 -3.49 6.95
CA ASN A 39 15.41 -3.15 7.59
C ASN A 39 14.88 -1.82 7.07
N ALA A 40 13.63 -1.78 6.62
CA ALA A 40 12.94 -0.56 6.20
C ALA A 40 11.60 -0.42 6.94
N LEU A 41 11.10 0.82 7.05
CA LEU A 41 9.79 1.13 7.63
C LEU A 41 8.94 1.88 6.60
N ALA A 42 7.68 1.47 6.46
CA ALA A 42 6.70 2.17 5.65
C ALA A 42 5.50 2.57 6.50
N LEU A 43 4.94 3.75 6.22
CA LEU A 43 3.74 4.23 6.88
C LEU A 43 2.53 3.40 6.44
N TYR A 44 1.63 3.11 7.38
CA TYR A 44 0.45 2.27 7.12
C TYR A 44 -0.39 2.76 5.92
N PRO A 45 -0.70 4.07 5.76
CA PRO A 45 -1.51 4.53 4.63
C PRO A 45 -0.92 4.17 3.27
N HIS A 46 0.40 4.34 3.08
CA HIS A 46 1.06 4.02 1.80
C HIS A 46 0.97 2.53 1.47
N VAL A 47 1.13 1.68 2.48
CA VAL A 47 1.01 0.23 2.30
C VAL A 47 -0.44 -0.18 2.07
N ALA A 48 -1.39 0.46 2.75
CA ALA A 48 -2.81 0.24 2.56
C ALA A 48 -3.29 0.64 1.15
N PHE A 49 -2.77 1.74 0.59
CA PHE A 49 -3.04 2.11 -0.80
C PHE A 49 -2.42 1.15 -1.81
N ALA A 50 -1.24 0.59 -1.51
CA ALA A 50 -0.59 -0.43 -2.34
C ALA A 50 -1.33 -1.78 -2.31
N PHE A 51 -1.88 -2.17 -1.16
CA PHE A 51 -2.56 -3.45 -0.95
C PHE A 51 -3.94 -3.23 -0.30
N PRO A 52 -4.89 -2.63 -1.04
CA PRO A 52 -6.22 -2.36 -0.50
C PRO A 52 -7.02 -3.66 -0.38
N SER A 53 -7.53 -3.94 0.82
CA SER A 53 -8.50 -5.01 1.02
C SER A 53 -9.85 -4.64 0.41
N SER A 54 -10.60 -5.65 -0.06
CA SER A 54 -11.98 -5.49 -0.50
C SER A 54 -12.94 -5.05 0.62
N SER A 55 -12.52 -5.18 1.88
CA SER A 55 -13.31 -4.72 3.03
C SER A 55 -12.99 -3.25 3.35
N PRO A 56 -14.01 -2.43 3.69
CA PRO A 56 -13.76 -1.05 4.12
C PRO A 56 -13.00 -1.02 5.45
N ASN A 57 -12.21 0.03 5.65
CA ASN A 57 -11.51 0.24 6.92
C ASN A 57 -12.52 0.62 8.02
N PRO A 58 -12.62 -0.15 9.12
CA PRO A 58 -13.57 0.16 10.19
C PRO A 58 -13.14 1.33 11.10
N TYR A 59 -11.88 1.75 11.01
CA TYR A 59 -11.29 2.75 11.93
C TYR A 59 -11.13 4.15 11.31
N THR A 60 -11.00 4.25 9.99
CA THR A 60 -10.91 5.54 9.28
C THR A 60 -11.51 5.44 7.88
N ARG A 61 -11.85 6.58 7.28
CA ARG A 61 -12.27 6.70 5.88
C ARG A 61 -11.18 7.25 4.96
N GLU A 62 -10.03 7.61 5.51
CA GLU A 62 -8.95 8.29 4.77
C GLU A 62 -8.13 7.34 3.90
N TYR A 63 -8.00 6.07 4.33
CA TYR A 63 -7.29 5.03 3.60
C TYR A 63 -7.99 3.67 3.75
N PRO A 64 -7.88 2.79 2.75
CA PRO A 64 -8.51 1.47 2.77
C PRO A 64 -7.94 0.57 3.88
N LEU A 65 -8.61 -0.55 4.14
CA LEU A 65 -8.07 -1.56 5.04
C LEU A 65 -6.91 -2.26 4.32
N LEU A 66 -5.80 -2.52 5.02
CA LEU A 66 -4.65 -3.21 4.44
C LEU A 66 -4.95 -4.71 4.27
N ASP A 67 -4.78 -5.24 3.05
CA ASP A 67 -4.68 -6.68 2.82
C ASP A 67 -3.30 -7.20 3.21
N TYR A 68 -3.18 -7.63 4.47
CA TYR A 68 -1.95 -8.20 4.99
C TYR A 68 -1.53 -9.51 4.34
N ARG A 69 -2.45 -10.23 3.68
CA ARG A 69 -2.10 -11.48 3.00
C ARG A 69 -1.38 -11.16 1.69
N GLU A 70 -1.98 -10.31 0.87
CA GLU A 70 -1.40 -9.89 -0.40
C GLU A 70 -0.03 -9.22 -0.18
N LEU A 71 0.06 -8.31 0.79
CA LEU A 71 1.31 -7.67 1.18
C LEU A 71 2.41 -8.69 1.55
N LYS A 72 2.07 -9.73 2.32
CA LYS A 72 3.05 -10.76 2.72
C LYS A 72 3.50 -11.58 1.52
N GLU A 73 2.59 -11.98 0.64
CA GLU A 73 2.92 -12.73 -0.58
C GLU A 73 3.81 -11.91 -1.51
N TRP A 74 3.44 -10.65 -1.75
CA TRP A 74 4.24 -9.69 -2.52
C TRP A 74 5.64 -9.49 -1.94
N ALA A 75 5.74 -9.25 -0.64
CA ALA A 75 7.02 -9.00 0.02
C ALA A 75 7.92 -10.25 0.02
N ASN A 76 7.35 -11.43 0.31
CA ASN A 76 8.09 -12.68 0.31
C ASN A 76 8.68 -12.99 -1.08
N SER A 77 7.93 -12.75 -2.16
CA SER A 77 8.42 -12.94 -3.54
C SER A 77 9.65 -12.07 -3.87
N ARG A 78 9.85 -10.97 -3.13
CA ARG A 78 10.96 -10.01 -3.28
C ARG A 78 12.04 -10.18 -2.21
N GLY A 79 11.96 -11.24 -1.40
CA GLY A 79 12.93 -11.50 -0.33
C GLY A 79 12.76 -10.59 0.90
N TRP A 80 11.57 -10.07 1.13
CA TRP A 80 11.23 -9.26 2.30
C TRP A 80 10.26 -10.00 3.23
N ARG A 81 10.47 -9.86 4.54
CA ARG A 81 9.54 -10.26 5.58
C ARG A 81 8.84 -9.04 6.14
N VAL A 82 7.54 -9.14 6.33
CA VAL A 82 6.68 -8.03 6.79
C VAL A 82 6.18 -8.27 8.20
N ARG A 83 6.27 -7.27 9.06
CA ARG A 83 5.66 -7.26 10.40
C ARG A 83 5.08 -5.88 10.74
N PRO A 84 3.90 -5.80 11.38
CA PRO A 84 3.48 -4.57 12.04
C PRO A 84 4.52 -4.15 13.08
N ALA A 85 4.82 -2.85 13.16
CA ALA A 85 5.74 -2.26 14.13
C ALA A 85 4.98 -1.25 15.01
N PRO A 86 4.07 -1.73 15.89
CA PRO A 86 3.30 -0.85 16.78
C PRO A 86 4.19 -0.07 17.74
N GLU A 87 5.39 -0.55 18.04
CA GLU A 87 6.38 0.17 18.84
C GLU A 87 6.94 1.42 18.14
N ARG A 88 6.65 1.60 16.85
CA ARG A 88 7.02 2.78 16.05
C ARG A 88 5.81 3.62 15.65
N ALA A 89 4.60 3.27 16.10
CA ALA A 89 3.41 4.07 15.83
C ALA A 89 3.48 5.38 16.65
N PRO A 90 3.18 6.54 16.06
CA PRO A 90 3.01 7.77 16.81
C PRO A 90 1.80 7.66 17.75
N ASP A 91 1.86 8.37 18.89
CA ASP A 91 0.75 8.44 19.84
C ASP A 91 -0.53 8.92 19.15
N GLY A 92 -1.53 8.03 19.04
CA GLY A 92 -2.79 8.28 18.33
C GLY A 92 -3.10 7.27 17.21
N GLU A 93 -2.09 6.61 16.64
CA GLU A 93 -2.25 5.68 15.51
C GLU A 93 -2.24 4.20 15.95
N LYS A 94 -2.86 3.92 17.10
CA LYS A 94 -2.87 2.57 17.72
C LYS A 94 -3.42 1.47 16.81
N TYR A 95 -4.33 1.83 15.90
CA TYR A 95 -5.04 0.89 15.03
C TYR A 95 -4.45 0.77 13.62
N SER A 96 -3.41 1.56 13.30
CA SER A 96 -2.78 1.56 11.97
C SER A 96 -1.26 1.68 12.12
N PRO A 97 -0.63 0.69 12.79
CA PRO A 97 0.81 0.76 13.05
C PRO A 97 1.60 0.70 11.73
N PRO A 98 2.75 1.38 11.66
CA PRO A 98 3.63 1.29 10.50
C PRO A 98 4.11 -0.14 10.27
N VAL A 99 4.50 -0.41 9.04
CA VAL A 99 4.89 -1.74 8.58
C VAL A 99 6.41 -1.80 8.45
N ARG A 100 7.04 -2.75 9.15
CA ARG A 100 8.47 -3.05 9.03
C ARG A 100 8.70 -4.12 7.98
N PHE A 101 9.63 -3.84 7.09
CA PHE A 101 10.19 -4.76 6.11
C PHE A 101 11.59 -5.16 6.56
N THR A 102 11.88 -6.46 6.60
CA THR A 102 13.20 -6.98 6.92
C THR A 102 13.63 -7.90 5.80
N ARG A 103 14.85 -7.70 5.26
CA ARG A 103 15.43 -8.60 4.26
C ARG A 103 15.49 -10.01 4.84
N VAL A 104 14.88 -10.95 4.14
CA VAL A 104 15.12 -12.37 4.42
C VAL A 104 16.51 -12.65 3.90
N ALA A 105 17.45 -12.92 4.80
CA ALA A 105 18.74 -13.47 4.40
C ALA A 105 18.41 -14.77 3.65
N SER A 106 18.69 -14.83 2.35
CA SER A 106 18.64 -16.07 1.60
C SER A 106 19.55 -17.05 2.33
N ARG A 107 18.97 -17.96 3.11
CA ARG A 107 19.69 -19.17 3.51
C ARG A 107 19.90 -19.92 2.20
N TYR A 108 21.07 -19.72 1.61
CA TYR A 108 21.63 -20.66 0.66
C TYR A 108 21.46 -22.07 1.24
N HIS A 109 20.79 -22.92 0.49
CA HIS A 109 20.84 -24.37 0.60
C HIS A 109 21.26 -24.89 -0.77
#